data_AF-A0AAV6KPS5-F1
#
_entry.id   AF-A0AAV6KPS5-F1
#
_cell.length_a   1.000
_cell.length_b   1.000
_cell.length_c   1.000
_cell.angle_alpha   90.00
_cell.angle_beta   90.00
_cell.angle_gamma   90.00
#
_symmetry.space_group_name_H-M   'P 1'
#
loop_
_entity.id
_entity.type
_entity.pdbx_description
1 polymer ?
#
loop_
_entity_poly.entity_id
_entity_poly.type
_entity_poly.pdbx_seq_one_letter_code
_entity_poly.pdbx_strand_id
1 'polypeptide(L)'
;MLNFLLVFYLNFVFHIWCLQYEYTVLLELLKKGHLEPEKKIGEGILAFQVRYHPQWKSRCFFLVRNDETVDDFSFRKCVDHILPLPENMQIKSDVNKALGGGGRGHGGRGGGGRGSGHGRGRGRGGRGRGGRSRN
;
A
#
# COMPACT_ATOMS: atom_id res chain seq x y z
N MET A 1 3.62 -46.81 -14.82
CA MET A 1 2.39 -46.26 -14.20
C MET A 1 2.53 -45.99 -12.70
N LEU A 2 3.01 -46.94 -11.90
CA LEU A 2 3.20 -46.78 -10.45
C LEU A 2 4.09 -45.58 -10.04
N ASN A 3 5.22 -45.35 -10.72
CA ASN A 3 6.09 -44.19 -10.45
C ASN A 3 5.40 -42.84 -10.71
N PHE A 4 4.54 -42.75 -11.73
CA PHE A 4 3.80 -41.52 -12.03
C PHE A 4 2.73 -41.23 -10.96
N LEU A 5 2.00 -42.27 -10.53
CA LEU A 5 1.04 -42.17 -9.43
C LEU A 5 1.71 -41.78 -8.10
N LEU A 6 2.88 -42.35 -7.81
CA LEU A 6 3.65 -42.01 -6.61
C LEU A 6 4.12 -40.55 -6.65
N VAL A 7 4.68 -40.10 -7.77
CA VAL A 7 5.12 -38.71 -7.94
C VAL A 7 3.94 -37.74 -7.86
N PHE A 8 2.81 -38.07 -8.50
CA PHE A 8 1.59 -37.26 -8.41
C PHE A 8 1.09 -37.17 -6.97
N TYR A 9 1.00 -38.31 -6.27
CA TYR A 9 0.55 -38.36 -4.87
C TYR A 9 1.47 -37.57 -3.95
N LEU A 10 2.80 -37.73 -4.07
CA LEU A 10 3.76 -36.98 -3.26
C LEU A 10 3.67 -35.47 -3.53
N ASN A 11 3.56 -35.04 -4.79
CA ASN A 11 3.37 -33.63 -5.12
C ASN A 11 2.03 -33.08 -4.61
N PHE A 12 0.96 -33.87 -4.72
CA PHE A 12 -0.36 -33.47 -4.23
C PHE A 12 -0.39 -33.33 -2.71
N VAL A 13 0.15 -34.30 -1.98
CA VAL A 13 0.29 -34.25 -0.52
C VAL A 13 1.18 -33.09 -0.09
N PHE A 14 2.33 -32.89 -0.76
CA PHE A 14 3.22 -31.76 -0.51
C PHE A 14 2.52 -30.43 -0.74
N HIS A 15 1.73 -30.32 -1.81
CA HIS A 15 0.96 -29.11 -2.12
C HIS A 15 -0.08 -28.81 -1.05
N ILE A 16 -0.86 -29.81 -0.62
CA ILE A 16 -1.82 -29.66 0.49
C ILE A 16 -1.10 -29.21 1.77
N TRP A 17 0.03 -29.85 2.10
CA TRP A 17 0.80 -29.52 3.29
C TRP A 17 1.32 -28.08 3.25
N CYS A 18 1.86 -27.65 2.10
CA CYS A 18 2.35 -26.30 1.89
C CYS A 18 1.22 -25.26 2.03
N LEU A 19 0.05 -25.52 1.43
CA LEU A 19 -1.13 -24.65 1.57
C LEU A 19 -1.61 -24.54 3.03
N GLN A 20 -1.63 -25.65 3.78
CA GLN A 20 -2.01 -25.64 5.18
C GLN A 20 -0.99 -24.88 6.05
N TYR A 21 0.30 -25.03 5.76
CA TYR A 21 1.36 -24.28 6.43
C TYR A 21 1.24 -22.78 6.17
N GLU A 22 1.07 -22.38 4.90
CA GLU A 22 0.88 -20.97 4.52
C GLU A 22 -0.33 -20.35 5.22
N TYR A 23 -1.46 -21.06 5.25
CA TYR A 23 -2.66 -20.63 5.97
C TYR A 23 -2.37 -20.40 7.47
N THR A 24 -1.70 -21.34 8.11
CA THR A 24 -1.38 -21.28 9.55
C THR A 24 -0.45 -20.11 9.86
N VAL A 25 0.57 -19.89 9.04
CA VAL A 25 1.52 -18.77 9.19
C VAL A 25 0.79 -17.43 9.06
N LEU A 26 -0.07 -17.27 8.05
CA LEU A 26 -0.83 -16.03 7.85
C LEU A 26 -1.82 -15.78 8.98
N LEU A 27 -2.49 -16.83 9.48
CA LEU A 27 -3.40 -16.73 10.60
C LEU A 27 -2.68 -16.31 11.90
N GLU A 28 -1.55 -16.92 12.21
CA GLU A 28 -0.73 -16.58 13.38
C GLU A 28 -0.18 -15.16 13.29
N LEU A 29 0.30 -14.77 12.10
CA LEU A 29 0.78 -13.41 11.84
C LEU A 29 -0.32 -12.38 12.08
N LEU A 30 -1.54 -12.65 11.59
CA LEU A 30 -2.67 -11.77 11.77
C LEU A 30 -3.05 -11.66 13.25
N LYS A 31 -3.18 -12.80 13.95
CA LYS A 31 -3.57 -12.86 15.36
C LYS A 31 -2.59 -12.13 16.28
N LYS A 32 -1.29 -12.27 16.05
CA LYS A 32 -0.25 -11.70 16.92
C LYS A 32 0.20 -10.32 16.50
N GLY A 33 0.14 -10.02 15.20
CA GLY A 33 0.71 -8.80 14.64
C GLY A 33 -0.31 -7.70 14.37
N HIS A 34 -1.59 -8.00 14.21
CA HIS A 34 -2.61 -6.96 14.03
C HIS A 34 -3.03 -6.39 15.39
N LEU A 35 -3.35 -5.09 15.45
CA LEU A 35 -3.81 -4.43 16.70
C LEU A 35 -5.25 -4.82 17.07
N GLU A 36 -6.07 -5.09 16.06
CA GLU A 36 -7.46 -5.51 16.22
C GLU A 36 -7.69 -6.84 15.47
N PRO A 37 -7.10 -7.97 15.91
CA PRO A 37 -7.18 -9.23 15.19
C PRO A 37 -8.60 -9.82 15.16
N GLU A 38 -9.36 -9.68 16.25
CA GLU A 38 -10.74 -10.19 16.36
C GLU A 38 -11.65 -9.53 15.33
N LYS A 39 -11.52 -8.22 15.14
CA LYS A 39 -12.27 -7.47 14.14
C LYS A 39 -11.94 -7.88 12.71
N LYS A 40 -10.67 -8.21 12.45
CA LYS A 40 -10.24 -8.70 11.13
C LYS A 40 -10.77 -10.10 10.86
N ILE A 41 -10.68 -11.00 11.83
CA ILE A 41 -11.13 -12.39 11.72
C ILE A 41 -12.67 -12.48 11.66
N GLY A 42 -13.37 -11.69 12.47
CA GLY A 42 -14.83 -11.74 12.59
C GLY A 42 -15.30 -13.12 13.03
N GLU A 43 -16.25 -13.70 12.31
CA GLU A 43 -16.79 -15.04 12.55
C GLU A 43 -15.86 -16.17 12.07
N GLY A 44 -14.78 -15.85 11.36
CA GLY A 44 -13.79 -16.80 10.86
C GLY A 44 -13.29 -16.47 9.47
N ILE A 45 -12.16 -17.08 9.12
CA ILE A 45 -11.50 -16.93 7.82
C ILE A 45 -11.75 -18.19 7.01
N LEU A 46 -12.29 -18.00 5.81
CA LEU A 46 -12.49 -19.05 4.82
C LEU A 46 -11.19 -19.32 4.04
N ALA A 47 -10.52 -18.25 3.59
CA ALA A 47 -9.30 -18.37 2.80
C ALA A 47 -8.45 -17.08 2.85
N PHE A 48 -7.16 -17.23 2.55
CA PHE A 48 -6.29 -16.11 2.20
C PHE A 48 -6.09 -16.04 0.70
N GLN A 49 -5.97 -14.83 0.17
CA GLN A 49 -5.73 -14.58 -1.25
C GLN A 49 -4.67 -13.51 -1.43
N VAL A 50 -3.79 -13.72 -2.41
CA VAL A 50 -2.83 -12.71 -2.84
C VAL A 50 -3.42 -11.99 -4.05
N ARG A 51 -3.78 -10.71 -3.90
CA ARG A 51 -4.32 -9.89 -5.01
C ARG A 51 -3.50 -8.62 -5.20
N TYR A 52 -3.58 -8.03 -6.38
CA TYR A 52 -3.00 -6.71 -6.63
C TYR A 52 -3.87 -5.64 -5.97
N HIS A 53 -3.31 -4.84 -5.07
CA HIS A 53 -4.04 -3.77 -4.41
C HIS A 53 -3.96 -2.48 -5.27
N PRO A 54 -5.08 -1.96 -5.79
CA PRO A 54 -5.07 -0.84 -6.73
C PRO A 54 -4.45 0.44 -6.15
N GLN A 55 -4.68 0.70 -4.84
CA GLN A 55 -4.09 1.85 -4.15
C GLN A 55 -2.57 1.74 -3.88
N TRP A 56 -2.10 0.59 -3.37
CA TRP A 56 -0.69 0.40 -2.99
C TRP A 56 0.19 -0.04 -4.16
N LYS A 57 -0.41 -0.35 -5.32
CA LYS A 57 0.27 -0.79 -6.55
C LYS A 57 1.20 -1.99 -6.34
N SER A 58 0.87 -2.85 -5.38
CA SER A 58 1.64 -4.04 -4.99
C SER A 58 0.72 -5.23 -4.73
N ARG A 59 1.28 -6.45 -4.65
CA ARG A 59 0.54 -7.62 -4.19
C ARG A 59 0.36 -7.56 -2.67
N CYS A 60 -0.87 -7.74 -2.20
CA CYS A 60 -1.24 -7.72 -0.79
C CYS A 60 -2.02 -8.99 -0.42
N PHE A 61 -2.04 -9.31 0.87
CA PHE A 61 -2.83 -10.40 1.42
C PHE A 61 -4.23 -9.90 1.74
N PHE A 62 -5.21 -10.61 1.21
CA PHE A 62 -6.63 -10.44 1.48
C PHE A 62 -7.10 -11.66 2.25
N LEU A 63 -7.95 -11.44 3.24
CA LEU A 63 -8.69 -12.50 3.91
C LEU A 63 -10.12 -12.49 3.37
N VAL A 64 -10.64 -13.68 3.07
CA VAL A 64 -12.05 -13.91 2.79
C VAL A 64 -12.63 -14.52 4.05
N ARG A 65 -13.63 -13.87 4.63
CA ARG A 65 -14.32 -14.34 5.83
C ARG A 65 -15.37 -15.40 5.47
N ASN A 66 -15.91 -16.05 6.50
CA ASN A 66 -17.01 -17.02 6.33
C ASN A 66 -18.30 -16.39 5.77
N ASP A 67 -18.51 -15.10 6.00
CA ASP A 67 -19.63 -14.32 5.42
C ASP A 67 -19.34 -13.82 3.99
N GLU A 68 -18.30 -14.36 3.34
CA GLU A 68 -17.80 -13.99 2.00
C GLU A 68 -17.30 -12.54 1.88
N THR A 69 -17.29 -11.77 2.97
CA THR A 69 -16.70 -10.44 2.96
C THR A 69 -15.18 -10.53 2.83
N VAL A 70 -14.60 -9.54 2.15
CA VAL A 70 -13.17 -9.49 1.87
C VAL A 70 -12.57 -8.27 2.55
N ASP A 71 -11.44 -8.46 3.21
CA ASP A 71 -10.68 -7.39 3.85
C ASP A 71 -9.18 -7.63 3.60
N ASP A 72 -8.38 -6.58 3.63
CA ASP A 72 -6.93 -6.68 3.50
C ASP A 72 -6.24 -6.49 4.86
N PHE A 73 -5.04 -7.05 4.97
CA PHE A 73 -4.14 -6.71 6.06
C PHE A 73 -2.72 -6.53 5.55
N SER A 74 -1.97 -5.67 6.23
CA SER A 74 -0.58 -5.41 5.86
C SER A 74 0.34 -6.38 6.58
N PHE A 75 0.93 -7.30 5.82
CA PHE A 75 1.96 -8.22 6.31
C PHE A 75 3.09 -7.48 7.02
N ARG A 76 3.62 -6.40 6.43
CA ARG A 76 4.70 -5.61 7.00
C ARG A 76 4.33 -5.04 8.37
N LYS A 77 3.14 -4.43 8.50
CA LYS A 77 2.68 -3.90 9.79
C LYS A 77 2.56 -4.99 10.86
N CYS A 78 2.07 -6.17 10.50
CA CYS A 78 1.98 -7.29 11.44
C CYS A 78 3.37 -7.77 11.88
N VAL A 79 4.33 -7.90 10.95
CA VAL A 79 5.72 -8.28 11.29
C VAL A 79 6.39 -7.23 12.17
N ASP A 80 6.27 -5.96 11.80
CA ASP A 80 6.89 -4.85 12.54
C ASP A 80 6.33 -4.74 13.98
N HIS A 81 5.10 -5.17 14.21
CA HIS A 81 4.52 -5.22 15.55
C HIS A 81 5.05 -6.41 16.39
N ILE A 82 5.21 -7.59 15.79
CA ILE A 82 5.72 -8.78 16.50
C ILE A 82 7.23 -8.69 16.74
N LEU A 83 7.96 -8.19 15.76
CA LEU A 83 9.42 -8.07 15.75
C LEU A 83 9.81 -6.61 15.50
N PRO A 84 9.54 -5.71 16.46
CA PRO A 84 9.86 -4.30 16.29
C PRO A 84 11.36 -4.14 16.08
N LEU A 85 11.72 -3.42 15.01
CA LEU A 85 13.11 -3.07 14.76
C LEU A 85 13.62 -2.18 15.91
N PRO A 86 14.88 -2.38 16.35
CA PRO A 86 15.49 -1.48 17.31
C PRO A 86 15.46 -0.04 16.76
N GLU A 87 15.28 0.92 17.66
CA GLU A 87 14.95 2.33 17.34
C GLU A 87 15.94 2.98 16.34
N ASN A 88 17.20 2.54 16.35
CA ASN A 88 18.25 3.01 15.46
C ASN A 88 18.10 2.56 13.99
N MET A 89 17.18 1.64 13.68
CA MET A 89 17.00 1.06 12.35
C MET A 89 15.58 1.25 11.79
N GLN A 90 14.71 1.95 12.51
CA GLN A 90 13.34 2.16 12.06
C GLN A 90 13.30 2.98 10.76
N ILE A 91 12.66 2.43 9.74
CA ILE A 91 12.51 3.08 8.43
C ILE A 91 11.53 4.25 8.60
N LYS A 92 12.04 5.48 8.49
CA LYS A 92 11.20 6.69 8.49
C LYS A 92 10.27 6.64 7.27
N SER A 93 8.97 6.73 7.52
CA SER A 93 7.89 6.60 6.52
C SER A 93 7.98 7.60 5.36
N ASP A 94 8.79 8.66 5.50
CA ASP A 94 9.00 9.68 4.47
C ASP A 94 9.85 9.22 3.28
N VAL A 95 10.57 8.09 3.38
CA VAL A 95 11.45 7.63 2.28
C VAL A 95 10.64 7.12 1.07
N ASN A 96 9.42 6.59 1.29
CA ASN A 96 8.57 6.11 0.20
C ASN A 96 7.96 7.23 -0.67
N LYS A 97 8.05 8.51 -0.24
CA LYS A 97 7.64 9.64 -1.09
C LYS A 97 8.65 9.94 -2.20
N ALA A 98 9.93 9.61 -2.00
CA ALA A 98 10.99 9.98 -2.94
C ALA A 98 11.10 9.06 -4.17
N LEU A 99 10.50 7.86 -4.13
CA LEU A 99 10.58 6.87 -5.21
C LEU A 99 9.29 6.78 -6.07
N GLY A 100 8.24 7.52 -5.70
CA GLY A 100 6.99 7.60 -6.45
C GLY A 100 7.07 8.61 -7.60
N GLY A 101 7.72 8.24 -8.69
CA GLY A 101 7.77 9.05 -9.91
C GLY A 101 6.40 9.23 -10.58
N GLY A 102 5.95 10.49 -10.68
CA GLY A 102 5.22 11.01 -11.83
C GLY A 102 3.70 11.21 -11.72
N GLY A 103 3.27 12.48 -11.71
CA GLY A 103 2.11 12.90 -12.52
C GLY A 103 1.10 13.90 -11.96
N ARG A 104 1.27 15.16 -12.38
CA ARG A 104 0.25 16.19 -12.74
C ARG A 104 -0.51 16.91 -11.62
N GLY A 105 -0.30 18.23 -11.58
CA GLY A 105 -1.05 19.16 -10.76
C GLY A 105 -2.51 19.29 -11.17
N HIS A 106 -3.31 19.70 -10.19
CA HIS A 106 -4.54 20.44 -10.37
C HIS A 106 -4.63 21.47 -9.24
N GLY A 107 -4.89 22.72 -9.60
CA GLY A 107 -4.79 23.87 -8.71
C GLY A 107 -5.96 24.05 -7.74
N GLY A 108 -5.72 24.96 -6.78
CA GLY A 108 -6.64 26.06 -6.50
C GLY A 108 -7.41 26.05 -5.17
N ARG A 109 -6.91 26.82 -4.19
CA ARG A 109 -7.60 27.74 -3.24
C ARG A 109 -6.59 28.03 -2.12
N GLY A 110 -6.04 29.23 -1.91
CA GLY A 110 -6.64 30.56 -1.96
C GLY A 110 -6.78 31.04 -0.51
N GLY A 111 -6.01 32.06 -0.10
CA GLY A 111 -6.30 32.86 1.10
C GLY A 111 -5.09 33.35 1.90
N GLY A 112 -4.94 34.68 1.98
CA GLY A 112 -4.34 35.35 3.14
C GLY A 112 -3.01 36.05 2.90
N GLY A 113 -3.05 37.27 2.36
CA GLY A 113 -1.89 38.15 2.28
C GLY A 113 -1.42 38.71 3.62
N ARG A 114 -0.19 39.21 3.64
CA ARG A 114 0.30 40.34 4.46
C ARG A 114 1.53 40.90 3.76
N GLY A 115 1.40 42.12 3.27
CA GLY A 115 2.44 42.84 2.57
C GLY A 115 3.59 43.20 3.51
N SER A 116 4.80 43.13 2.96
CA SER A 116 5.97 43.84 3.47
C SER A 116 6.60 44.54 2.28
N GLY A 117 6.34 45.84 2.18
CA GLY A 117 7.02 46.69 1.22
C GLY A 117 8.52 46.73 1.51
N HIS A 118 9.33 46.78 0.45
CA HIS A 118 10.65 47.39 0.43
C HIS A 118 10.94 47.73 -1.04
N GLY A 119 11.06 49.02 -1.33
CA GLY A 119 11.26 49.54 -2.67
C GLY A 119 12.65 49.27 -3.23
N ARG A 120 12.79 49.50 -4.54
CA ARG A 120 13.91 50.17 -5.22
C ARG A 120 13.57 50.26 -6.70
N GLY A 121 13.36 51.48 -7.18
CA GLY A 121 13.11 51.74 -8.58
C GLY A 121 14.32 51.47 -9.47
N ARG A 122 14.03 51.29 -10.77
CA ARG A 122 14.82 51.76 -11.92
C ARG A 122 13.95 51.51 -13.15
N GLY A 123 13.57 52.59 -13.82
CA GLY A 123 12.73 52.53 -15.01
C GLY A 123 13.45 51.96 -16.23
N ARG A 124 12.69 51.83 -17.33
CA ARG A 124 12.99 52.39 -18.67
C ARG A 124 12.32 51.55 -19.78
N GLY A 125 11.29 52.12 -20.43
CA GLY A 125 10.82 51.81 -21.79
C GLY A 125 10.17 50.43 -21.99
N GLY A 126 9.11 50.23 -22.76
CA GLY A 126 8.43 51.02 -23.78
C GLY A 126 7.85 50.04 -24.83
N ARG A 127 6.73 50.41 -25.46
CA ARG A 127 6.02 49.75 -26.60
C ARG A 127 5.24 48.48 -26.20
N GLY A 128 3.93 48.32 -26.39
CA GLY A 128 2.98 48.91 -27.33
C GLY A 128 2.53 47.86 -28.36
N ARG A 129 1.19 47.72 -28.54
CA ARG A 129 0.42 46.89 -29.50
C ARG A 129 0.15 45.44 -29.03
N GLY A 130 -1.06 44.90 -28.99
CA GLY A 130 -2.35 45.24 -29.61
C GLY A 130 -2.88 44.05 -30.42
N GLY A 131 -4.04 43.50 -30.04
CA GLY A 131 -4.84 42.51 -30.80
C GLY A 131 -4.27 41.08 -30.78
N ARG A 132 -5.04 40.00 -30.94
CA ARG A 132 -6.40 39.84 -31.46
C ARG A 132 -6.91 38.45 -31.06
N SER A 133 -8.16 38.38 -30.62
CA SER A 133 -8.97 37.17 -30.56
C SER A 133 -9.06 36.49 -31.94
N ARG A 134 -9.09 35.15 -31.98
CA ARG A 134 -10.11 34.39 -32.72
C ARG A 134 -9.93 32.86 -32.58
N ASN A 135 -11.08 32.27 -32.25
CA ASN A 135 -11.63 30.94 -32.58
C ASN A 135 -10.83 29.69 -32.22
#